data_AF-A0AB39BTU4-F1
#
_entry.id   AF-A0AB39BTU4-F1
#
_cell.length_a   1.000
_cell.length_b   1.000
_cell.length_c   1.000
_cell.angle_alpha   90.00
_cell.angle_beta   90.00
_cell.angle_gamma   90.00
#
_symmetry.space_group_name_H-M   'P 1'
#
loop_
_entity.id
_entity.type
_entity.pdbx_description
1 polymer ?
#
loop_
_entity_poly.entity_id
_entity_poly.type
_entity_poly.pdbx_seq_one_letter_code
_entity_poly.pdbx_strand_id
1 'polypeptide(L)'
;MKKKILIFCDPGIDDTIALIYAFSNPELEVVGIVAEYGNTSRHFALRNVQYLLELLGRTDVPVFSGAERALNGEDPVLQPTIHGDYGLGPFTPPNSEDLLKENFHEIIPILIKHKSDLTIVTLGRLTTLATLFLLYPNLMRAINDYYVMGGAFFVPGNVTPVAEANIYGDPIAAHIVMKFAKNVTLFPLNITDHIFITPELAKQLDVPGCGDILYPILDFYYEFYKTQIPDIEGSPIHDLIPMIALTNSDWFTYQNYLIYVQEQTGIARGLTIADMRPYETLPPAPIHRVATQMNDSFFEEHLIKIMTKASR
;
A
#
# COMPACT_ATOMS: atom_id res chain seq x y z
N MET A 1 23.31 0.92 3.90
CA MET A 1 22.63 -0.30 4.43
C MET A 1 21.26 -0.35 3.80
N LYS A 2 20.72 -1.55 3.53
CA LYS A 2 19.37 -1.67 2.97
C LYS A 2 18.31 -1.23 4.00
N LYS A 3 17.23 -0.60 3.53
CA LYS A 3 16.09 -0.26 4.38
C LYS A 3 15.23 -1.51 4.59
N LYS A 4 15.02 -1.87 5.84
CA LYS A 4 14.23 -3.06 6.20
C LYS A 4 12.77 -2.70 6.21
N ILE A 5 11.98 -3.39 5.41
CA ILE A 5 10.56 -3.12 5.25
C ILE A 5 9.72 -4.36 5.51
N LEU A 6 8.63 -4.13 6.23
CA LEU A 6 7.56 -5.10 6.44
C LEU A 6 6.31 -4.54 5.75
N ILE A 7 5.82 -5.27 4.75
CA ILE A 7 4.77 -4.79 3.85
C ILE A 7 3.43 -5.38 4.29
N PHE A 8 2.41 -4.53 4.42
CA PHE A 8 1.01 -4.92 4.63
C PHE A 8 0.25 -4.52 3.36
N CYS A 9 -0.39 -5.47 2.70
CA CYS A 9 -1.02 -5.25 1.39
C CYS A 9 -2.21 -6.17 1.17
N ASP A 10 -2.96 -5.92 0.10
CA ASP A 10 -4.11 -6.74 -0.28
C ASP A 10 -4.11 -6.99 -1.80
N PRO A 11 -3.11 -7.72 -2.34
CA PRO A 11 -2.68 -7.60 -3.71
C PRO A 11 -3.77 -7.49 -4.78
N GLY A 12 -3.96 -6.24 -5.19
CA GLY A 12 -4.45 -5.84 -6.50
C GLY A 12 -3.30 -5.63 -7.49
N ILE A 13 -3.61 -4.93 -8.57
CA ILE A 13 -2.68 -4.69 -9.67
C ILE A 13 -1.54 -3.75 -9.24
N ASP A 14 -1.87 -2.62 -8.63
CA ASP A 14 -0.91 -1.63 -8.13
C ASP A 14 -0.07 -2.15 -6.95
N ASP A 15 -0.67 -2.88 -6.00
CA ASP A 15 0.09 -3.61 -4.96
C ASP A 15 1.12 -4.57 -5.59
N THR A 16 0.73 -5.30 -6.65
CA THR A 16 1.60 -6.26 -7.33
C THR A 16 2.80 -5.54 -7.94
N ILE A 17 2.59 -4.39 -8.58
CA ILE A 17 3.68 -3.56 -9.11
C ILE A 17 4.59 -3.06 -7.98
N ALA A 18 4.02 -2.61 -6.86
CA ALA A 18 4.78 -2.17 -5.69
C ALA A 18 5.65 -3.30 -5.09
N LEU A 19 5.12 -4.53 -5.02
CA LEU A 19 5.87 -5.71 -4.57
C LEU A 19 7.00 -6.07 -5.54
N ILE A 20 6.74 -6.11 -6.86
CA ILE A 20 7.78 -6.37 -7.87
C ILE A 20 8.89 -5.32 -7.78
N TYR A 21 8.52 -4.05 -7.63
CA TYR A 21 9.46 -2.96 -7.42
C TYR A 21 10.30 -3.17 -6.15
N ALA A 22 9.65 -3.48 -5.02
CA ALA A 22 10.33 -3.69 -3.74
C ALA A 22 11.37 -4.81 -3.79
N PHE A 23 11.04 -5.92 -4.45
CA PHE A 23 11.97 -7.04 -4.66
C PHE A 23 13.04 -6.77 -5.71
N SER A 24 12.79 -5.80 -6.59
CA SER A 24 13.75 -5.42 -7.62
C SER A 24 14.71 -4.33 -7.19
N ASN A 25 14.37 -3.57 -6.15
CA ASN A 25 15.19 -2.49 -5.64
C ASN A 25 16.27 -3.01 -4.67
N PRO A 26 17.57 -2.88 -5.01
CA PRO A 26 18.65 -3.41 -4.17
C PRO A 26 18.82 -2.67 -2.84
N GLU A 27 18.25 -1.47 -2.69
CA GLU A 27 18.29 -0.67 -1.47
C GLU A 27 17.23 -1.10 -0.44
N LEU A 28 16.28 -1.95 -0.83
CA LEU A 28 15.22 -2.45 0.03
C LEU A 28 15.49 -3.91 0.46
N GLU A 29 15.14 -4.21 1.70
CA GLU A 29 15.16 -5.55 2.28
C GLU A 29 13.76 -5.85 2.82
N VAL A 30 12.97 -6.59 2.03
CA VAL A 30 11.64 -7.07 2.46
C VAL A 30 11.85 -8.18 3.49
N VAL A 31 11.50 -7.92 4.75
CA VAL A 31 11.67 -8.88 5.86
C VAL A 31 10.44 -9.75 6.09
N GLY A 32 9.31 -9.39 5.48
CA GLY A 32 8.06 -10.14 5.53
C GLY A 32 6.93 -9.42 4.80
N ILE A 33 5.87 -10.16 4.49
CA ILE A 33 4.66 -9.63 3.86
C ILE A 33 3.44 -10.08 4.66
N VAL A 34 2.54 -9.16 4.96
CA VAL A 34 1.23 -9.42 5.56
C VAL A 34 0.19 -9.18 4.47
N ALA A 35 -0.55 -10.22 4.10
CA ALA A 35 -1.61 -10.11 3.09
C ALA A 35 -2.98 -10.11 3.77
N GLU A 36 -3.78 -9.09 3.52
CA GLU A 36 -5.11 -8.91 4.13
C GLU A 36 -6.21 -8.73 3.08
N TYR A 37 -7.43 -8.48 3.53
CA TYR A 37 -8.57 -8.23 2.64
C TYR A 37 -8.52 -6.81 2.06
N GLY A 38 -9.16 -6.64 0.91
CA GLY A 38 -9.37 -5.32 0.34
C GLY A 38 -9.83 -5.35 -1.11
N ASN A 39 -8.94 -5.04 -2.04
CA ASN A 39 -9.08 -5.11 -3.49
C ASN A 39 -9.60 -6.49 -3.90
N THR A 40 -9.10 -7.52 -3.20
CA THR A 40 -9.58 -8.89 -3.28
C THR A 40 -9.77 -9.52 -1.89
N SER A 41 -10.27 -10.75 -1.84
CA SER A 41 -10.41 -11.48 -0.57
C SER A 41 -9.03 -11.78 0.01
N ARG A 42 -8.91 -11.86 1.35
CA ARG A 42 -7.64 -12.27 2.00
C ARG A 42 -7.08 -13.58 1.41
N HIS A 43 -7.95 -14.52 1.05
CA HIS A 43 -7.55 -15.78 0.44
C HIS A 43 -6.82 -15.56 -0.91
N PHE A 44 -7.39 -14.74 -1.80
CA PHE A 44 -6.75 -14.43 -3.07
C PHE A 44 -5.53 -13.53 -2.91
N ALA A 45 -5.54 -12.58 -1.96
CA ALA A 45 -4.40 -11.77 -1.60
C ALA A 45 -3.18 -12.64 -1.22
N LEU A 46 -3.37 -13.62 -0.31
CA LEU A 46 -2.32 -14.56 0.10
C LEU A 46 -1.79 -15.39 -1.08
N ARG A 47 -2.69 -15.91 -1.94
CA ARG A 47 -2.31 -16.66 -3.14
C ARG A 47 -1.47 -15.81 -4.08
N ASN A 48 -1.89 -14.56 -4.31
CA ASN A 48 -1.21 -13.65 -5.22
C ASN A 48 0.19 -13.30 -4.71
N VAL A 49 0.36 -13.06 -3.39
CA VAL A 49 1.70 -12.87 -2.80
C VAL A 49 2.57 -14.11 -3.02
N GLN A 50 2.08 -15.31 -2.70
CA GLN A 50 2.87 -16.54 -2.84
C GLN A 50 3.27 -16.80 -4.29
N TYR A 51 2.32 -16.69 -5.22
CA TYR A 51 2.59 -16.82 -6.65
C TYR A 51 3.65 -15.81 -7.11
N LEU A 52 3.55 -14.55 -6.66
CA LEU A 52 4.52 -13.54 -7.00
C LEU A 52 5.93 -13.84 -6.44
N LEU A 53 6.01 -14.34 -5.21
CA LEU A 53 7.29 -14.76 -4.62
C LEU A 53 7.91 -15.95 -5.37
N GLU A 54 7.12 -16.88 -5.88
CA GLU A 54 7.60 -17.96 -6.75
C GLU A 54 8.19 -17.41 -8.05
N LEU A 55 7.46 -16.51 -8.73
CA LEU A 55 7.95 -15.86 -9.95
C LEU A 55 9.26 -15.09 -9.72
N LEU A 56 9.38 -14.40 -8.59
CA LEU A 56 10.56 -13.62 -8.23
C LEU A 56 11.71 -14.46 -7.65
N GLY A 57 11.49 -15.76 -7.40
CA GLY A 57 12.46 -16.62 -6.73
C GLY A 57 12.76 -16.20 -5.29
N ARG A 58 11.77 -15.63 -4.58
CA ARG A 58 11.87 -15.05 -3.23
C ARG A 58 10.99 -15.74 -2.19
N THR A 59 10.81 -17.06 -2.34
CA THR A 59 10.06 -17.89 -1.38
C THR A 59 10.74 -17.99 0.00
N ASP A 60 11.91 -17.37 0.19
CA ASP A 60 12.57 -17.18 1.49
C ASP A 60 11.86 -16.14 2.38
N VAL A 61 11.03 -15.27 1.80
CA VAL A 61 10.34 -14.20 2.54
C VAL A 61 9.10 -14.76 3.22
N PRO A 62 8.93 -14.57 4.55
CA PRO A 62 7.75 -15.07 5.23
C PRO A 62 6.49 -14.28 4.87
N VAL A 63 5.38 -14.99 4.67
CA VAL A 63 4.06 -14.44 4.37
C VAL A 63 3.11 -14.73 5.53
N PHE A 64 2.40 -13.70 5.98
CA PHE A 64 1.48 -13.76 7.11
C PHE A 64 0.05 -13.43 6.69
N SER A 65 -0.91 -14.22 7.18
CA SER A 65 -2.33 -13.94 6.99
C SER A 65 -2.77 -12.78 7.88
N GLY A 66 -3.08 -11.63 7.27
CA GLY A 66 -3.65 -10.48 7.97
C GLY A 66 -5.15 -10.64 8.26
N ALA A 67 -5.82 -9.52 8.45
CA ALA A 67 -7.24 -9.43 8.70
C ALA A 67 -8.05 -9.96 7.52
N GLU A 68 -9.19 -10.59 7.82
CA GLU A 68 -10.13 -11.08 6.80
C GLU A 68 -11.29 -10.10 6.56
N ARG A 69 -11.52 -9.17 7.49
CA ARG A 69 -12.62 -8.21 7.47
C ARG A 69 -12.33 -7.02 8.37
N ALA A 70 -13.12 -5.96 8.23
CA ALA A 70 -12.96 -4.73 9.00
C ALA A 70 -13.17 -4.92 10.51
N LEU A 71 -12.65 -4.01 11.33
CA LEU A 71 -12.76 -4.07 12.80
C LEU A 71 -14.20 -4.06 13.32
N ASN A 72 -15.13 -3.46 12.59
CA ASN A 72 -16.57 -3.48 12.92
C ASN A 72 -17.28 -4.76 12.45
N GLY A 73 -16.57 -5.68 11.78
CA GLY A 73 -17.11 -6.94 11.28
C GLY A 73 -17.84 -6.84 9.93
N GLU A 74 -17.79 -5.69 9.24
CA GLU A 74 -18.34 -5.57 7.89
C GLU A 74 -17.60 -6.48 6.89
N ASP A 75 -18.35 -7.10 5.99
CA ASP A 75 -17.79 -7.94 4.94
C ASP A 75 -16.97 -7.10 3.93
N PRO A 76 -15.84 -7.62 3.44
CA PRO A 76 -15.06 -6.96 2.39
C PRO A 76 -15.88 -6.67 1.14
N VAL A 77 -15.76 -5.45 0.60
CA VAL A 77 -16.26 -5.10 -0.73
C VAL A 77 -15.11 -5.29 -1.72
N LEU A 78 -15.19 -6.38 -2.48
CA LEU A 78 -14.17 -6.73 -3.48
C LEU A 78 -14.31 -5.88 -4.74
N GLN A 79 -13.22 -5.72 -5.49
CA GLN A 79 -13.17 -4.85 -6.68
C GLN A 79 -12.75 -5.61 -7.96
N PRO A 80 -13.49 -6.65 -8.38
CA PRO A 80 -13.10 -7.47 -9.52
C PRO A 80 -13.13 -6.72 -10.86
N THR A 81 -13.91 -5.65 -10.98
CA THR A 81 -13.91 -4.80 -12.18
C THR A 81 -12.63 -3.98 -12.34
N ILE A 82 -11.93 -3.72 -11.23
CA ILE A 82 -10.72 -2.90 -11.19
C ILE A 82 -9.48 -3.82 -11.24
N HIS A 83 -9.47 -4.87 -10.43
CA HIS A 83 -8.28 -5.72 -10.24
C HIS A 83 -8.44 -7.15 -10.78
N GLY A 84 -9.54 -7.47 -11.46
CA GLY A 84 -9.88 -8.81 -11.92
C GLY A 84 -10.46 -9.70 -10.82
N ASP A 85 -11.12 -10.79 -11.21
CA ASP A 85 -11.83 -11.73 -10.30
C ASP A 85 -10.95 -12.26 -9.15
N TYR A 86 -9.65 -12.26 -9.40
CA TYR A 86 -8.62 -12.84 -8.57
C TYR A 86 -7.63 -11.83 -8.00
N GLY A 87 -7.80 -10.52 -8.28
CA GLY A 87 -6.86 -9.47 -7.87
C GLY A 87 -5.59 -9.34 -8.71
N LEU A 88 -5.46 -10.12 -9.80
CA LEU A 88 -4.29 -10.11 -10.68
C LEU A 88 -4.67 -9.84 -12.15
N GLY A 89 -5.57 -8.88 -12.37
CA GLY A 89 -6.06 -8.49 -13.68
C GLY A 89 -6.61 -9.67 -14.48
N PRO A 90 -6.11 -9.94 -15.70
CA PRO A 90 -6.66 -10.98 -16.56
C PRO A 90 -6.23 -12.40 -16.15
N PHE A 91 -5.35 -12.55 -15.15
CA PHE A 91 -4.77 -13.83 -14.79
C PHE A 91 -5.60 -14.61 -13.77
N THR A 92 -5.53 -15.93 -13.90
CA THR A 92 -5.96 -16.87 -12.85
C THR A 92 -4.70 -17.53 -12.29
N PRO A 93 -4.16 -17.04 -11.16
CA PRO A 93 -2.98 -17.63 -10.54
C PRO A 93 -3.26 -19.09 -10.12
N PRO A 94 -2.22 -19.95 -10.11
CA PRO A 94 -2.38 -21.32 -9.64
C PRO A 94 -2.90 -21.34 -8.20
N ASN A 95 -3.72 -22.34 -7.88
CA ASN A 95 -4.14 -22.57 -6.51
C ASN A 95 -2.91 -22.90 -5.66
N SER A 96 -2.83 -22.31 -4.48
CA SER A 96 -1.83 -22.67 -3.49
C SER A 96 -2.48 -23.50 -2.40
N GLU A 97 -1.84 -24.62 -2.07
CA GLU A 97 -2.19 -25.39 -0.88
C GLU A 97 -1.75 -24.59 0.35
N ASP A 98 -2.56 -24.59 1.42
CA ASP A 98 -2.19 -24.00 2.72
C ASP A 98 -2.33 -22.45 2.87
N LEU A 99 -3.28 -21.86 2.14
CA LEU A 99 -3.59 -20.41 2.17
C LEU A 99 -4.40 -19.91 3.39
N LEU A 100 -4.79 -20.79 4.31
CA LEU A 100 -5.69 -20.46 5.42
C LEU A 100 -4.99 -20.53 6.80
N LYS A 101 -3.68 -20.30 6.84
CA LYS A 101 -2.93 -20.31 8.09
C LYS A 101 -3.31 -19.14 8.99
N GLU A 102 -3.52 -19.40 10.27
CA GLU A 102 -3.66 -18.37 11.31
C GLU A 102 -2.28 -18.01 11.90
N ASN A 103 -1.35 -17.62 11.03
CA ASN A 103 0.07 -17.45 11.39
C ASN A 103 0.46 -16.00 11.72
N PHE A 104 -0.49 -15.06 11.84
CA PHE A 104 -0.16 -13.64 12.08
C PHE A 104 0.73 -13.43 13.31
N HIS A 105 0.57 -14.25 14.35
CA HIS A 105 1.38 -14.19 15.56
C HIS A 105 2.90 -14.40 15.32
N GLU A 106 3.28 -15.04 14.21
CA GLU A 106 4.67 -15.25 13.80
C GLU A 106 5.37 -13.96 13.32
N ILE A 107 4.64 -12.85 13.20
CA ILE A 107 5.21 -11.53 12.90
C ILE A 107 5.98 -10.94 14.09
N ILE A 108 5.64 -11.34 15.32
CA ILE A 108 6.18 -10.76 16.55
C ILE A 108 7.72 -10.87 16.64
N PRO A 109 8.35 -12.02 16.34
CA PRO A 109 9.80 -12.11 16.24
C PRO A 109 10.44 -11.11 15.27
N ILE A 110 9.83 -10.84 14.12
CA ILE A 110 10.33 -9.86 13.14
C ILE A 110 10.30 -8.45 13.73
N LEU A 111 9.17 -8.06 14.33
CA LEU A 111 9.02 -6.76 14.99
C LEU A 111 10.03 -6.58 16.13
N ILE A 112 10.24 -7.62 16.96
CA ILE A 112 11.22 -7.59 18.06
C ILE A 112 12.66 -7.53 17.54
N LYS A 113 12.96 -8.22 16.44
CA LYS A 113 14.30 -8.26 15.84
C LYS A 113 14.70 -6.90 15.29
N HIS A 114 13.80 -6.23 14.58
CA HIS A 114 14.13 -5.02 13.82
C HIS A 114 13.81 -3.70 14.53
N LYS A 115 12.76 -3.66 15.38
CA LYS A 115 12.37 -2.47 16.18
C LYS A 115 12.44 -1.16 15.38
N SER A 116 13.27 -0.21 15.82
CA SER A 116 13.41 1.13 15.25
C SER A 116 14.10 1.18 13.89
N ASP A 117 14.70 0.07 13.45
CA ASP A 117 15.32 -0.07 12.12
C ASP A 117 14.33 -0.62 11.09
N LEU A 118 13.08 -0.90 11.50
CA LEU A 118 12.01 -1.36 10.63
C LEU A 118 11.12 -0.19 10.19
N THR A 119 10.83 -0.12 8.90
CA THR A 119 9.71 0.67 8.37
C THR A 119 8.56 -0.27 8.04
N ILE A 120 7.37 0.00 8.57
CA ILE A 120 6.15 -0.71 8.17
C ILE A 120 5.51 0.06 7.03
N VAL A 121 5.30 -0.60 5.89
CA VAL A 121 4.67 -0.02 4.71
C VAL A 121 3.29 -0.64 4.55
N THR A 122 2.24 0.17 4.56
CA THR A 122 0.86 -0.30 4.34
C THR A 122 0.35 0.22 3.00
N LEU A 123 0.02 -0.71 2.12
CA LEU A 123 -0.56 -0.50 0.80
C LEU A 123 -2.07 -0.77 0.79
N GLY A 124 -2.57 -1.32 1.90
CA GLY A 124 -3.95 -1.74 2.06
C GLY A 124 -4.68 -1.13 3.23
N ARG A 125 -5.77 -1.81 3.60
CA ARG A 125 -6.61 -1.44 4.74
C ARG A 125 -5.77 -1.49 6.02
N LEU A 126 -5.99 -0.57 6.94
CA LEU A 126 -5.15 -0.45 8.15
C LEU A 126 -5.51 -1.44 9.27
N THR A 127 -6.42 -2.38 9.00
CA THR A 127 -7.03 -3.27 9.99
C THR A 127 -5.99 -4.08 10.74
N THR A 128 -5.12 -4.79 10.03
CA THR A 128 -4.13 -5.63 10.70
C THR A 128 -3.14 -4.80 11.51
N LEU A 129 -2.67 -3.67 10.97
CA LEU A 129 -1.79 -2.77 11.70
C LEU A 129 -2.46 -2.19 12.96
N ALA A 130 -3.73 -1.80 12.88
CA ALA A 130 -4.49 -1.32 14.03
C ALA A 130 -4.56 -2.37 15.15
N THR A 131 -4.73 -3.66 14.81
CA THR A 131 -4.73 -4.73 15.82
C THR A 131 -3.40 -4.83 16.58
N LEU A 132 -2.26 -4.56 15.93
CA LEU A 132 -0.96 -4.55 16.60
C LEU A 132 -0.86 -3.42 17.64
N PHE A 133 -1.42 -2.25 17.36
CA PHE A 133 -1.47 -1.15 18.33
C PHE A 133 -2.37 -1.46 19.53
N LEU A 134 -3.45 -2.22 19.31
CA LEU A 134 -4.36 -2.63 20.38
C LEU A 134 -3.79 -3.76 21.25
N LEU A 135 -3.22 -4.79 20.63
CA LEU A 135 -2.78 -6.01 21.31
C LEU A 135 -1.34 -5.92 21.82
N TYR A 136 -0.47 -5.19 21.11
CA TYR A 136 0.97 -5.10 21.41
C TYR A 136 1.47 -3.66 21.51
N PRO A 137 0.82 -2.76 22.28
CA PRO A 137 1.15 -1.33 22.30
C PRO A 137 2.60 -1.03 22.72
N ASN A 138 3.17 -1.83 23.63
CA ASN A 138 4.57 -1.66 24.05
C ASN A 138 5.57 -2.04 22.95
N LEU A 139 5.26 -3.06 22.15
CA LEU A 139 6.09 -3.45 21.01
C LEU A 139 6.03 -2.39 19.91
N MET A 140 4.82 -1.90 19.61
CA MET A 140 4.63 -0.89 18.56
C MET A 140 5.29 0.45 18.90
N ARG A 141 5.47 0.79 20.18
CA ARG A 141 6.28 1.96 20.59
C ARG A 141 7.75 1.88 20.17
N ALA A 142 8.27 0.69 19.87
CA ALA A 142 9.64 0.49 19.43
C ALA A 142 9.82 0.59 17.91
N ILE A 143 8.72 0.68 17.14
CA ILE A 143 8.72 0.93 15.70
C ILE A 143 8.54 2.43 15.47
N ASN A 144 9.34 3.02 14.58
CA ASN A 144 9.41 4.48 14.44
C ASN A 144 8.85 5.02 13.12
N ASP A 145 8.75 4.20 12.08
CA ASP A 145 8.41 4.67 10.74
C ASP A 145 7.29 3.84 10.13
N TYR A 146 6.24 4.52 9.72
CA TYR A 146 5.08 3.94 9.04
C TYR A 146 4.82 4.72 7.75
N TYR A 147 4.79 4.02 6.63
CA TYR A 147 4.48 4.59 5.33
C TYR A 147 3.12 4.05 4.92
N VAL A 148 2.14 4.91 4.72
CA VAL A 148 0.75 4.53 4.50
C VAL A 148 0.30 5.11 3.17
N MET A 149 0.00 4.26 2.18
CA MET A 149 -0.80 4.67 1.03
C MET A 149 -2.24 4.80 1.51
N GLY A 150 -2.79 6.00 1.39
CA GLY A 150 -4.19 6.22 1.70
C GLY A 150 -4.54 7.64 2.14
N GLY A 151 -5.84 7.90 2.11
CA GLY A 151 -6.42 9.20 2.39
C GLY A 151 -6.49 10.12 1.17
N ALA A 152 -7.30 11.15 1.32
CA ALA A 152 -7.50 12.20 0.34
C ALA A 152 -7.63 13.54 1.08
N PHE A 153 -6.76 14.49 0.78
CA PHE A 153 -6.73 15.80 1.42
C PHE A 153 -6.98 16.86 0.36
N PHE A 154 -8.04 17.66 0.47
CA PHE A 154 -8.32 18.76 -0.49
C PHE A 154 -8.56 18.30 -1.95
N VAL A 155 -8.67 16.99 -2.19
CA VAL A 155 -8.99 16.38 -3.47
C VAL A 155 -10.18 15.42 -3.27
N PRO A 156 -10.91 15.05 -4.33
CA PRO A 156 -11.96 14.03 -4.24
C PRO A 156 -11.42 12.70 -3.72
N GLY A 157 -12.31 11.91 -3.10
CA GLY A 157 -12.06 10.49 -2.89
C GLY A 157 -12.29 9.65 -4.15
N ASN A 158 -11.89 8.38 -4.10
CA ASN A 158 -12.07 7.41 -5.19
C ASN A 158 -13.17 6.36 -4.90
N VAL A 159 -13.68 6.26 -3.65
CA VAL A 159 -14.84 5.41 -3.30
C VAL A 159 -16.09 6.24 -3.03
N THR A 160 -15.93 7.33 -2.30
CA THR A 160 -16.97 8.35 -2.10
C THR A 160 -16.42 9.70 -2.54
N PRO A 161 -17.25 10.77 -2.61
CA PRO A 161 -16.73 12.09 -2.97
C PRO A 161 -15.58 12.59 -2.06
N VAL A 162 -15.39 12.00 -0.87
CA VAL A 162 -14.45 12.49 0.14
C VAL A 162 -13.52 11.43 0.73
N ALA A 163 -13.64 10.16 0.34
CA ALA A 163 -12.89 9.07 0.95
C ALA A 163 -12.14 8.22 -0.07
N GLU A 164 -10.89 7.94 0.29
CA GLU A 164 -10.00 7.00 -0.39
C GLU A 164 -10.30 5.56 0.08
N ALA A 165 -10.11 4.58 -0.81
CA ALA A 165 -10.51 3.18 -0.65
C ALA A 165 -9.97 2.47 0.61
N ASN A 166 -8.68 2.58 0.90
CA ASN A 166 -8.03 1.94 2.04
C ASN A 166 -8.56 2.50 3.36
N ILE A 167 -8.71 3.83 3.46
CA ILE A 167 -9.29 4.47 4.66
C ILE A 167 -10.80 4.20 4.76
N TYR A 168 -11.54 4.20 3.65
CA TYR A 168 -12.97 3.89 3.62
C TYR A 168 -13.29 2.45 4.04
N GLY A 169 -12.41 1.50 3.64
CA GLY A 169 -12.55 0.08 3.89
C GLY A 169 -12.51 -0.28 5.38
N ASP A 170 -11.76 0.48 6.19
CA ASP A 170 -11.79 0.36 7.65
C ASP A 170 -11.41 1.68 8.34
N PRO A 171 -12.36 2.62 8.45
CA PRO A 171 -12.07 3.95 8.99
C PRO A 171 -11.79 3.90 10.50
N ILE A 172 -12.27 2.87 11.20
CA ILE A 172 -11.99 2.64 12.63
C ILE A 172 -10.52 2.24 12.79
N ALA A 173 -10.03 1.32 11.96
CA ALA A 173 -8.62 0.95 11.97
C ALA A 173 -7.73 2.15 11.62
N ALA A 174 -8.10 2.93 10.61
CA ALA A 174 -7.38 4.15 10.26
C ALA A 174 -7.35 5.16 11.41
N HIS A 175 -8.48 5.38 12.10
CA HIS A 175 -8.53 6.21 13.31
C HIS A 175 -7.56 5.72 14.39
N ILE A 176 -7.55 4.41 14.66
CA ILE A 176 -6.65 3.80 15.66
C ILE A 176 -5.19 4.02 15.27
N VAL A 177 -4.82 3.80 14.00
CA VAL A 177 -3.44 4.02 13.53
C VAL A 177 -3.04 5.48 13.70
N MET A 178 -3.85 6.45 13.23
CA MET A 178 -3.53 7.87 13.40
C MET A 178 -3.48 8.31 14.87
N LYS A 179 -4.20 7.61 15.75
CA LYS A 179 -4.21 7.94 17.18
C LYS A 179 -3.00 7.39 17.94
N PHE A 180 -2.51 6.20 17.58
CA PHE A 180 -1.52 5.47 18.39
C PHE A 180 -0.15 5.31 17.73
N ALA A 181 -0.08 5.32 16.39
CA ALA A 181 1.18 5.33 15.69
C ALA A 181 1.91 6.64 15.93
N LYS A 182 3.24 6.59 15.95
CA LYS A 182 4.08 7.78 15.92
C LYS A 182 4.65 7.91 14.51
N ASN A 183 4.76 9.14 14.00
CA ASN A 183 5.49 9.42 12.76
C ASN A 183 5.00 8.61 11.54
N VAL A 184 3.68 8.60 11.33
CA VAL A 184 3.08 8.13 10.08
C VAL A 184 3.41 9.11 8.96
N THR A 185 3.85 8.59 7.81
CA THR A 185 3.91 9.32 6.55
C THR A 185 2.82 8.80 5.62
N LEU A 186 1.84 9.66 5.34
CA LEU A 186 0.73 9.39 4.43
C LEU A 186 1.10 9.76 3.00
N PHE A 187 0.75 8.87 2.06
CA PHE A 187 0.82 9.05 0.62
C PHE A 187 -0.61 9.02 0.06
N PRO A 188 -1.29 10.18 0.07
CA PRO A 188 -2.71 10.27 -0.29
C PRO A 188 -2.93 10.46 -1.79
N LEU A 189 -4.21 10.43 -2.20
CA LEU A 189 -4.64 10.70 -3.58
C LEU A 189 -4.11 12.02 -4.16
N ASN A 190 -3.83 13.02 -3.31
CA ASN A 190 -3.22 14.29 -3.70
C ASN A 190 -1.99 14.16 -4.61
N ILE A 191 -1.22 13.10 -4.40
CA ILE A 191 0.02 12.86 -5.14
C ILE A 191 -0.11 11.63 -6.02
N THR A 192 -0.85 10.61 -5.60
CA THR A 192 -0.87 9.34 -6.34
C THR A 192 -1.72 9.41 -7.59
N ASP A 193 -2.75 10.26 -7.64
CA ASP A 193 -3.63 10.42 -8.80
C ASP A 193 -2.94 11.07 -10.00
N HIS A 194 -1.70 11.51 -9.86
CA HIS A 194 -0.96 12.24 -10.88
C HIS A 194 0.25 11.46 -11.41
N ILE A 195 0.51 10.25 -10.89
CA ILE A 195 1.66 9.44 -11.27
C ILE A 195 1.19 8.19 -12.00
N PHE A 196 1.57 8.06 -13.26
CA PHE A 196 1.08 7.02 -14.14
C PHE A 196 2.20 6.16 -14.69
N ILE A 197 1.89 4.87 -14.91
CA ILE A 197 2.65 4.05 -15.85
C ILE A 197 1.88 4.04 -17.17
N THR A 198 2.44 4.71 -18.18
CA THR A 198 1.89 4.73 -19.55
C THR A 198 2.02 3.35 -20.20
N PRO A 199 1.19 3.02 -21.22
CA PRO A 199 1.35 1.79 -21.99
C PRO A 199 2.75 1.64 -22.61
N GLU A 200 3.37 2.76 -23.04
CA GLU A 200 4.72 2.81 -23.57
C GLU A 200 5.78 2.47 -22.52
N LEU A 201 5.62 2.97 -21.29
CA LEU A 201 6.49 2.62 -20.18
C LEU A 201 6.29 1.17 -19.74
N ALA A 202 5.04 0.71 -19.64
CA ALA A 202 4.70 -0.66 -19.26
C ALA A 202 5.37 -1.71 -20.15
N LYS A 203 5.45 -1.45 -21.47
CA LYS A 203 6.12 -2.32 -22.46
C LYS A 203 7.63 -2.41 -22.28
N GLN A 204 8.24 -1.44 -21.59
CA GLN A 204 9.68 -1.41 -21.34
C GLN A 204 10.07 -2.15 -20.06
N LEU A 205 9.12 -2.38 -19.15
CA LEU A 205 9.39 -3.09 -17.90
C LEU A 205 9.58 -4.58 -18.17
N ASP A 206 10.68 -5.14 -17.67
CA ASP A 206 11.02 -6.56 -17.83
C ASP A 206 11.80 -7.04 -16.60
N VAL A 207 11.04 -7.50 -15.60
CA VAL A 207 11.61 -8.10 -14.40
C VAL A 207 11.70 -9.62 -14.60
N PRO A 208 12.88 -10.23 -14.38
CA PRO A 208 13.04 -11.68 -14.48
C PRO A 208 11.98 -12.43 -13.66
N GLY A 209 11.24 -13.32 -14.34
CA GLY A 209 10.15 -14.09 -13.74
C GLY A 209 8.76 -13.42 -13.80
N CYS A 210 8.69 -12.11 -13.98
CA CYS A 210 7.43 -11.34 -14.00
C CYS A 210 7.12 -10.67 -15.35
N GLY A 211 8.00 -10.76 -16.36
CA GLY A 211 7.81 -10.11 -17.66
C GLY A 211 6.47 -10.44 -18.33
N ASP A 212 6.02 -11.69 -18.24
CA ASP A 212 4.77 -12.15 -18.86
C ASP A 212 3.51 -11.58 -18.18
N ILE A 213 3.60 -11.10 -16.93
CA ILE A 213 2.45 -10.57 -16.19
C ILE A 213 2.43 -9.04 -16.12
N LEU A 214 3.60 -8.38 -16.19
CA LEU A 214 3.72 -6.93 -15.97
C LEU A 214 2.86 -6.09 -16.91
N TYR A 215 3.07 -6.24 -18.23
CA TYR A 215 2.29 -5.48 -19.21
C TYR A 215 0.80 -5.83 -19.14
N PRO A 216 0.36 -7.10 -19.14
CA PRO A 216 -1.06 -7.40 -19.17
C PRO A 216 -1.85 -6.97 -17.92
N ILE A 217 -1.26 -7.00 -16.71
CA ILE A 217 -1.97 -6.45 -15.53
C ILE A 217 -2.08 -4.93 -15.61
N LEU A 218 -1.03 -4.23 -16.06
CA LEU A 218 -1.05 -2.77 -16.22
C LEU A 218 -2.04 -2.34 -17.31
N ASP A 219 -2.11 -3.07 -18.41
CA ASP A 219 -3.03 -2.84 -19.53
C ASP A 219 -4.49 -3.07 -19.10
N PHE A 220 -4.76 -4.14 -18.34
CA PHE A 220 -6.09 -4.38 -17.76
C PHE A 220 -6.56 -3.23 -16.86
N TYR A 221 -5.67 -2.75 -16.00
CA TYR A 221 -5.96 -1.63 -15.10
C TYR A 221 -6.16 -0.33 -15.88
N TYR A 222 -5.32 -0.08 -16.89
CA TYR A 222 -5.42 1.10 -17.76
C TYR A 222 -6.77 1.14 -18.47
N GLU A 223 -7.22 0.01 -19.04
CA GLU A 223 -8.51 -0.07 -19.73
C GLU A 223 -9.68 0.21 -18.80
N PHE A 224 -9.64 -0.25 -17.53
CA PHE A 224 -10.64 0.13 -16.53
C PHE A 224 -10.66 1.65 -16.33
N TYR A 225 -9.52 2.27 -16.03
CA TYR A 225 -9.47 3.71 -15.76
C TYR A 225 -9.90 4.54 -16.97
N LYS A 226 -9.55 4.11 -18.18
CA LYS A 226 -9.97 4.77 -19.42
C LYS A 226 -11.47 4.80 -19.62
N THR A 227 -12.21 3.81 -19.08
CA THR A 227 -13.69 3.86 -19.08
C THR A 227 -14.26 4.94 -18.16
N GLN A 228 -13.52 5.30 -17.11
CA GLN A 228 -13.93 6.30 -16.11
C GLN A 228 -13.41 7.70 -16.45
N ILE A 229 -12.19 7.77 -16.98
CA ILE A 229 -11.44 8.98 -17.32
C ILE A 229 -10.89 8.79 -18.75
N PRO A 230 -11.65 9.15 -19.81
CA PRO A 230 -11.27 8.86 -21.19
C PRO A 230 -9.91 9.39 -21.63
N ASP A 231 -9.48 10.52 -21.05
CA ASP A 231 -8.23 11.20 -21.38
C ASP A 231 -7.06 10.79 -20.46
N ILE A 232 -7.21 9.74 -19.65
CA ILE A 232 -6.12 9.28 -18.77
C ILE A 232 -4.93 8.74 -19.58
N GLU A 233 -3.73 9.14 -19.20
CA GLU A 233 -2.49 8.85 -19.94
C GLU A 233 -1.89 7.48 -19.60
N GLY A 234 -2.25 6.90 -18.45
CA GLY A 234 -1.75 5.60 -18.03
C GLY A 234 -2.42 5.08 -16.77
N SER A 235 -1.89 3.98 -16.24
CA SER A 235 -2.37 3.35 -15.00
C SER A 235 -1.85 4.10 -13.78
N PRO A 236 -2.71 4.65 -12.90
CA PRO A 236 -2.25 5.27 -11.65
C PRO A 236 -1.72 4.19 -10.71
N ILE A 237 -0.46 4.28 -10.26
CA ILE A 237 0.14 3.25 -9.40
C ILE A 237 0.30 3.78 -7.98
N HIS A 238 -0.80 3.77 -7.25
CA HIS A 238 -0.93 4.30 -5.91
C HIS A 238 0.12 3.75 -4.93
N ASP A 239 0.22 2.43 -4.90
CA ASP A 239 1.03 1.69 -3.92
C ASP A 239 2.54 1.70 -4.20
N LEU A 240 2.94 2.07 -5.41
CA LEU A 240 4.35 2.22 -5.76
C LEU A 240 4.96 3.48 -5.13
N ILE A 241 4.16 4.52 -4.90
CA ILE A 241 4.61 5.81 -4.40
C ILE A 241 5.25 5.74 -3.01
N PRO A 242 4.66 5.10 -1.98
CA PRO A 242 5.35 4.91 -0.70
C PRO A 242 6.65 4.11 -0.85
N MET A 243 6.72 3.16 -1.79
CA MET A 243 7.93 2.38 -2.03
C MET A 243 9.06 3.23 -2.62
N ILE A 244 8.75 4.10 -3.57
CA ILE A 244 9.73 5.05 -4.14
C ILE A 244 10.20 6.03 -3.05
N ALA A 245 9.30 6.52 -2.21
CA ALA A 245 9.64 7.47 -1.15
C ALA A 245 10.60 6.89 -0.09
N LEU A 246 10.72 5.56 0.00
CA LEU A 246 11.74 4.94 0.84
C LEU A 246 13.15 5.21 0.30
N THR A 247 13.40 5.22 -1.00
CA THR A 247 14.76 5.41 -1.55
C THR A 247 14.97 6.82 -2.12
N ASN A 248 13.90 7.53 -2.45
CA ASN A 248 13.90 8.82 -3.13
C ASN A 248 13.10 9.85 -2.34
N SER A 249 13.34 9.94 -1.02
CA SER A 249 12.55 10.81 -0.13
C SER A 249 12.66 12.29 -0.47
N ASP A 250 13.73 12.70 -1.14
CA ASP A 250 14.01 14.05 -1.63
C ASP A 250 13.13 14.47 -2.82
N TRP A 251 12.45 13.52 -3.46
CA TRP A 251 11.45 13.83 -4.49
C TRP A 251 10.16 14.40 -3.91
N PHE A 252 9.95 14.28 -2.60
CA PHE A 252 8.67 14.57 -1.96
C PHE A 252 8.74 15.79 -1.08
N THR A 253 7.68 16.60 -1.13
CA THR A 253 7.40 17.63 -0.12
C THR A 253 6.37 17.10 0.87
N TYR A 254 6.59 17.37 2.15
CA TYR A 254 5.71 16.92 3.23
C TYR A 254 5.23 18.08 4.08
N GLN A 255 4.02 17.95 4.60
CA GLN A 255 3.46 18.83 5.62
C GLN A 255 3.04 18.02 6.85
N ASN A 256 3.14 18.64 8.03
CA ASN A 256 2.89 17.98 9.31
C ASN A 256 1.53 18.41 9.86
N TYR A 257 0.68 17.43 10.16
CA TYR A 257 -0.69 17.68 10.62
C TYR A 257 -1.11 16.73 11.74
N LEU A 258 -2.04 17.18 12.58
CA LEU A 258 -2.92 16.26 13.29
C LEU A 258 -3.95 15.74 12.28
N ILE A 259 -4.09 14.42 12.21
CA ILE A 259 -4.99 13.75 11.28
C ILE A 259 -6.13 13.10 12.06
N TYR A 260 -7.35 13.34 11.61
CA TYR A 260 -8.56 12.67 12.09
C TYR A 260 -9.18 11.87 10.93
N VAL A 261 -9.89 10.80 11.28
CA VAL A 261 -10.65 9.99 10.34
C VAL A 261 -12.10 9.95 10.78
N GLN A 262 -13.04 10.15 9.85
CA GLN A 262 -14.47 10.01 10.12
C GLN A 262 -14.88 8.53 10.07
N GLU A 263 -15.18 7.97 11.24
CA GLU A 263 -15.51 6.54 11.44
C GLU A 263 -16.98 6.22 11.19
N GLN A 264 -17.87 7.22 11.32
CA GLN A 264 -19.31 7.00 11.23
C GLN A 264 -19.74 6.70 9.80
N THR A 265 -20.80 5.89 9.68
CA THR A 265 -21.44 5.60 8.39
C THR A 265 -22.07 6.85 7.79
N GLY A 266 -22.14 6.90 6.47
CA GLY A 266 -22.70 8.02 5.70
C GLY A 266 -21.72 8.57 4.67
N ILE A 267 -22.08 9.71 4.06
CA ILE A 267 -21.32 10.27 2.93
C ILE A 267 -19.87 10.66 3.28
N ALA A 268 -19.61 10.95 4.55
CA ALA A 268 -18.30 11.34 5.05
C ALA A 268 -17.48 10.18 5.64
N ARG A 269 -17.99 8.94 5.59
CA ARG A 269 -17.26 7.77 6.08
C ARG A 269 -15.88 7.70 5.41
N GLY A 270 -14.82 7.54 6.21
CA GLY A 270 -13.45 7.43 5.70
C GLY A 270 -12.80 8.75 5.28
N LEU A 271 -13.47 9.90 5.48
CA LEU A 271 -12.85 11.21 5.25
C LEU A 271 -11.64 11.40 6.18
N THR A 272 -10.48 11.67 5.59
CA THR A 272 -9.25 12.09 6.27
C THR A 272 -9.21 13.61 6.43
N ILE A 273 -9.07 14.09 7.67
CA ILE A 273 -9.14 15.50 8.04
C ILE A 273 -7.79 15.94 8.61
N ALA A 274 -7.10 16.85 7.92
CA ALA A 274 -5.90 17.51 8.43
C ALA A 274 -6.28 18.78 9.21
N ASP A 275 -5.81 18.91 10.44
CA ASP A 275 -5.97 20.15 11.22
C ASP A 275 -4.94 21.20 10.78
N MET A 276 -5.37 22.10 9.90
CA MET A 276 -4.53 23.18 9.37
C MET A 276 -4.69 24.51 10.13
N ARG A 277 -5.41 24.53 11.25
CA ARG A 277 -5.66 25.78 11.98
C ARG A 277 -4.34 26.31 12.53
N PRO A 278 -4.08 27.63 12.50
CA PRO A 278 -2.79 28.23 12.85
C PRO A 278 -2.56 28.32 14.37
N TYR A 279 -3.16 27.43 15.16
CA TYR A 279 -3.10 27.51 16.62
C TYR A 279 -1.75 27.02 17.14
N GLU A 280 -1.19 27.76 18.11
CA GLU A 280 0.07 27.39 18.77
C GLU A 280 -0.07 26.14 19.65
N THR A 281 -1.29 25.86 20.11
CA THR A 281 -1.60 24.68 20.94
C THR A 281 -2.70 23.86 20.29
N LEU A 282 -2.38 22.60 20.03
CA LEU A 282 -3.32 21.60 19.55
C LEU A 282 -3.55 20.55 20.64
N PRO A 283 -4.64 19.76 20.56
CA PRO A 283 -4.81 18.61 21.45
C PRO A 283 -3.57 17.70 21.43
N PRO A 284 -3.20 17.09 22.58
CA PRO A 284 -2.03 16.21 22.65
C PRO A 284 -2.31 14.92 21.87
N ALA A 285 -1.90 14.91 20.60
CA ALA A 285 -2.02 13.79 19.68
C ALA A 285 -0.76 13.69 18.80
N PRO A 286 -0.45 12.51 18.25
CA PRO A 286 0.65 12.35 17.30
C PRO A 286 0.46 13.25 16.09
N ILE A 287 1.54 13.93 15.68
CA ILE A 287 1.60 14.67 14.43
C ILE A 287 2.15 13.72 13.35
N HIS A 288 1.56 13.78 12.16
CA HIS A 288 1.89 12.93 11.03
C HIS A 288 2.29 13.76 9.82
N ARG A 289 3.11 13.15 8.97
CA ARG A 289 3.52 13.71 7.69
C ARG A 289 2.51 13.33 6.62
N VAL A 290 2.10 14.30 5.82
CA VAL A 290 1.31 14.08 4.61
C VAL A 290 2.17 14.52 3.44
N ALA A 291 2.40 13.62 2.49
CA ALA A 291 3.06 13.98 1.24
C ALA A 291 2.12 14.84 0.40
N THR A 292 2.58 16.03 0.01
CA THR A 292 1.74 17.03 -0.67
C THR A 292 2.13 17.24 -2.13
N GLN A 293 3.38 16.93 -2.48
CA GLN A 293 3.91 17.04 -3.84
C GLN A 293 4.99 15.97 -4.05
N MET A 294 5.14 15.52 -5.29
CA MET A 294 6.21 14.67 -5.76
C MET A 294 6.83 15.32 -7.02
N ASN A 295 8.14 15.39 -7.09
CA ASN A 295 8.86 15.65 -8.33
C ASN A 295 9.09 14.33 -9.05
N ASP A 296 8.34 14.12 -10.11
CA ASP A 296 8.29 12.90 -10.90
C ASP A 296 9.11 12.98 -12.20
N SER A 297 9.91 14.03 -12.38
CA SER A 297 10.71 14.24 -13.60
C SER A 297 11.65 13.09 -13.96
N PHE A 298 12.03 12.26 -12.98
CA PHE A 298 12.90 11.09 -13.15
C PHE A 298 12.17 9.76 -12.91
N PHE A 299 10.84 9.79 -12.79
CA PHE A 299 10.04 8.62 -12.43
C PHE A 299 10.18 7.47 -13.43
N GLU A 300 10.04 7.75 -14.73
CA GLU A 300 10.16 6.71 -15.77
C GLU A 300 11.57 6.11 -15.81
N GLU A 301 12.61 6.95 -15.83
CA GLU A 301 14.01 6.51 -15.84
C GLU A 301 14.33 5.65 -14.61
N HIS A 302 13.81 6.04 -13.45
CA HIS A 302 13.98 5.29 -12.21
C HIS A 302 13.26 3.94 -12.25
N LEU A 303 12.02 3.90 -12.74
CA LEU A 303 11.31 2.63 -12.89
C LEU A 303 12.01 1.69 -13.85
N ILE A 304 12.45 2.18 -15.02
CA ILE A 304 13.23 1.38 -15.97
C ILE A 304 14.50 0.88 -15.31
N LYS A 305 15.21 1.74 -14.58
CA LYS A 305 16.42 1.36 -13.84
C LYS A 305 16.13 0.25 -12.82
N ILE A 306 15.04 0.29 -12.08
CA ILE A 306 14.77 -0.73 -11.04
C ILE A 306 14.15 -2.00 -11.62
N MET A 307 13.27 -1.87 -12.62
CA MET A 307 12.38 -2.93 -13.09
C MET A 307 12.71 -3.45 -14.49
N THR A 308 13.98 -3.34 -14.91
CA THR A 308 14.46 -3.98 -16.14
C THR A 308 15.71 -4.83 -15.89
N LYS A 309 15.85 -5.87 -16.71
CA LYS A 309 16.95 -6.85 -16.69
C LYS A 309 18.35 -6.23 -16.82
N ALA A 310 18.48 -5.02 -17.36
CA ALA A 310 19.77 -4.39 -17.65
C ALA A 310 20.49 -3.81 -16.41
N SER A 311 19.82 -3.75 -15.25
CA SER A 311 20.31 -3.04 -14.06
C SER A 311 20.86 -3.93 -12.94
N ARG A 312 21.08 -5.22 -13.20
CA ARG A 312 21.63 -6.18 -12.22
C ARG A 312 22.91 -6.83 -12.71
#